data_AF-A0A6J6AGZ0-F1
#
_entry.id   AF-A0A6J6AGZ0-F1
#
_cell.length_a   1.000
_cell.length_b   1.000
_cell.length_c   1.000
_cell.angle_alpha   90.00
_cell.angle_beta   90.00
_cell.angle_gamma   90.00
#
_symmetry.space_group_name_H-M   'P 1'
#
loop_
_entity.id
_entity.type
_entity.pdbx_description
1 polymer ?
#
loop_
_entity_poly.entity_id
_entity_poly.type
_entity_poly.pdbx_seq_one_letter_code
_entity_poly.pdbx_strand_id
1 'polypeptide(L)'
;MRGIRDALSHAIDHKILRIPGRAPKDLYKDPNFRRGVATLGARGLTYDTWHYHYQNQEFLELARAVPSTTMILDHFGTPLGVGPYASQRNEIFEQWKKDFALIAQCSNVVLKLGGLAMPDNGFGWDTADSPPTSDEFIAVQKRYYDHAIECFGPDRCMFESNFPVDRWSISYTVLWNAFKKMTASFSESEKDSMFSGTATRVYSL
;
A
#
# COMPACT_ATOMS: atom_id res chain seq x y z
N MET A 1 -4.63 -2.06 -19.45
CA MET A 1 -4.69 -1.61 -18.04
C MET A 1 -5.08 -0.13 -18.02
N ARG A 2 -6.07 0.26 -17.20
CA ARG A 2 -6.64 1.63 -17.15
C ARG A 2 -6.12 2.50 -15.99
N GLY A 3 -4.96 2.19 -15.41
CA GLY A 3 -4.38 2.96 -14.31
C GLY A 3 -3.25 3.88 -14.74
N ILE A 4 -3.21 5.07 -14.15
CA ILE A 4 -2.07 5.99 -14.22
C ILE A 4 -1.39 6.01 -12.86
N ARG A 5 -0.09 5.66 -12.85
CA ARG A 5 0.73 5.68 -11.63
C ARG A 5 1.56 6.95 -11.57
N ASP A 6 1.40 7.71 -10.49
CA ASP A 6 2.27 8.82 -10.14
C ASP A 6 2.35 8.94 -8.62
N ALA A 7 3.56 9.03 -8.07
CA ALA A 7 3.78 8.86 -6.64
C ALA A 7 3.58 10.17 -5.87
N LEU A 8 2.87 10.11 -4.74
CA LEU A 8 2.82 11.20 -3.76
C LEU A 8 4.00 11.17 -2.77
N SER A 9 4.84 10.14 -2.80
CA SER A 9 5.92 9.95 -1.84
C SER A 9 6.91 11.11 -1.84
N HIS A 10 7.04 11.77 -0.69
CA HIS A 10 8.00 12.83 -0.45
C HIS A 10 8.85 12.47 0.78
N ALA A 11 10.14 12.19 0.55
CA ALA A 11 11.05 11.85 1.65
C ALA A 11 11.43 13.11 2.45
N ILE A 12 11.26 13.06 3.79
CA ILE A 12 11.73 14.12 4.69
C ILE A 12 13.27 14.21 4.68
N ASP A 13 13.96 13.06 4.69
CA ASP A 13 15.41 12.96 4.51
C ASP A 13 15.73 11.86 3.49
N HIS A 14 16.24 12.29 2.34
CA HIS A 14 16.58 11.41 1.22
C HIS A 14 17.76 10.47 1.50
N LYS A 15 18.59 10.74 2.52
CA LYS A 15 19.79 9.95 2.82
C LYS A 15 19.50 8.69 3.61
N ILE A 16 18.35 8.64 4.27
CA ILE A 16 17.96 7.55 5.17
C ILE A 16 17.27 6.42 4.42
N LEU A 17 16.59 6.76 3.31
CA LEU A 17 15.73 5.83 2.58
C LEU A 17 16.46 5.28 1.36
N ARG A 18 16.35 3.98 1.14
CA ARG A 18 16.90 3.30 -0.02
C ARG A 18 16.07 3.59 -1.28
N ILE A 19 14.79 3.89 -1.12
CA ILE A 19 13.86 4.27 -2.18
C ILE A 19 13.24 5.63 -1.83
N PRO A 20 13.98 6.75 -1.95
CA PRO A 20 13.47 8.04 -1.53
C PRO A 20 12.46 8.60 -2.53
N GLY A 21 11.25 8.88 -2.05
CA GLY A 21 10.19 9.56 -2.79
C GLY A 21 10.61 10.98 -3.17
N ARG A 22 10.21 11.40 -4.38
CA ARG A 22 10.67 12.65 -5.01
C ARG A 22 9.53 13.59 -5.38
N ALA A 23 8.30 13.27 -4.98
CA ALA A 23 7.17 14.16 -5.19
C ALA A 23 7.46 15.52 -4.53
N PRO A 24 6.98 16.64 -5.11
CA PRO A 24 6.97 17.92 -4.42
C PRO A 24 6.24 17.80 -3.09
N LYS A 25 6.75 18.49 -2.07
CA LYS A 25 6.04 18.62 -0.79
C LYS A 25 4.66 19.21 -1.04
N ASP A 26 3.66 18.70 -0.33
CA ASP A 26 2.28 19.16 -0.38
C ASP A 26 1.57 19.00 -1.74
N LEU A 27 2.04 18.12 -2.63
CA LEU A 27 1.42 17.90 -3.95
C LEU A 27 -0.09 17.60 -3.87
N TYR A 28 -0.52 16.90 -2.82
CA TYR A 28 -1.92 16.56 -2.54
C TYR A 28 -2.86 17.78 -2.41
N LYS A 29 -2.32 18.97 -2.08
CA LYS A 29 -3.10 20.21 -1.94
C LYS A 29 -3.01 21.14 -3.14
N ASP A 30 -2.15 20.84 -4.12
CA ASP A 30 -2.05 21.61 -5.35
C ASP A 30 -3.37 21.51 -6.15
N PRO A 31 -4.07 22.64 -6.40
CA PRO A 31 -5.30 22.65 -7.19
C PRO A 31 -5.13 22.10 -8.61
N ASN A 32 -3.97 22.29 -9.24
CA ASN A 32 -3.69 21.79 -10.57
C ASN A 32 -3.56 20.27 -10.56
N PHE A 33 -2.87 19.73 -9.56
CA PHE A 33 -2.72 18.29 -9.37
C PHE A 33 -4.08 17.62 -9.11
N ARG A 34 -4.89 18.17 -8.20
CA ARG A 34 -6.25 17.70 -7.93
C ARG A 34 -7.13 17.68 -9.19
N ARG A 35 -7.05 18.73 -10.02
CA ARG A 35 -7.75 18.76 -11.32
C ARG A 35 -7.23 17.68 -12.27
N GLY A 36 -5.93 17.44 -12.30
CA GLY A 36 -5.33 16.33 -13.05
C GLY A 36 -5.90 14.97 -12.64
N VAL A 37 -5.90 14.68 -11.34
CA VAL A 37 -6.46 13.44 -10.78
C VAL A 37 -7.96 13.32 -11.09
N ALA A 38 -8.75 14.36 -10.87
CA ALA A 38 -10.18 14.37 -11.21
C ALA A 38 -10.44 14.11 -12.70
N THR A 39 -9.54 14.57 -13.57
CA THR A 39 -9.62 14.33 -15.02
C THR A 39 -9.39 12.86 -15.36
N LEU A 40 -8.58 12.13 -14.58
CA LEU A 40 -8.43 10.67 -14.72
C LEU A 40 -9.77 9.96 -14.46
N GLY A 41 -10.44 10.29 -13.36
CA GLY A 41 -11.77 9.74 -13.05
C GLY A 41 -12.81 10.05 -14.13
N ALA A 42 -12.84 11.27 -14.65
CA ALA A 42 -13.73 11.65 -15.75
C ALA A 42 -13.49 10.86 -17.05
N ARG A 43 -12.29 10.27 -17.20
CA ARG A 43 -11.92 9.40 -18.34
C ARG A 43 -12.05 7.91 -18.04
N GLY A 44 -12.56 7.54 -16.85
CA GLY A 44 -12.65 6.16 -16.41
C GLY A 44 -11.28 5.50 -16.18
N LEU A 45 -10.27 6.30 -15.80
CA LEU A 45 -8.94 5.85 -15.41
C LEU A 45 -8.79 5.88 -13.89
N THR A 46 -8.00 4.96 -13.32
CA THR A 46 -7.62 4.98 -11.91
C THR A 46 -6.39 5.86 -11.69
N TYR A 47 -6.25 6.38 -10.47
CA TYR A 47 -5.02 7.01 -10.01
C TYR A 47 -4.34 6.13 -8.97
N ASP A 48 -3.14 5.64 -9.31
CA ASP A 48 -2.36 4.75 -8.46
C ASP A 48 -1.23 5.53 -7.81
N THR A 49 -1.15 5.50 -6.48
CA THR A 49 -0.11 6.23 -5.75
C THR A 49 0.45 5.45 -4.59
N TRP A 50 1.74 5.70 -4.37
CA TRP A 50 2.50 5.24 -3.24
C TRP A 50 3.05 6.45 -2.45
N HIS A 51 3.03 6.34 -1.12
CA HIS A 51 3.53 7.33 -0.15
C HIS A 51 3.94 6.66 1.16
N TYR A 52 4.54 7.43 2.08
CA TYR A 52 4.97 6.94 3.40
C TYR A 52 3.92 7.17 4.48
N HIS A 53 3.99 6.45 5.60
CA HIS A 53 2.92 6.43 6.61
C HIS A 53 2.58 7.82 7.17
N TYR A 54 3.56 8.71 7.27
CA TYR A 54 3.36 10.09 7.70
C TYR A 54 2.59 10.96 6.69
N GLN A 55 2.41 10.50 5.45
CA GLN A 55 1.60 11.14 4.40
C GLN A 55 0.20 10.52 4.24
N ASN A 56 -0.21 9.59 5.12
CA ASN A 56 -1.54 8.98 5.02
C ASN A 56 -2.67 10.02 5.10
N GLN A 57 -2.53 11.06 5.93
CA GLN A 57 -3.50 12.15 6.02
C GLN A 57 -3.53 13.01 4.75
N GLU A 58 -2.39 13.20 4.10
CA GLU A 58 -2.30 13.88 2.80
C GLU A 58 -3.07 13.13 1.72
N PHE A 59 -2.90 11.79 1.67
CA PHE A 59 -3.66 10.94 0.77
C PHE A 59 -5.16 10.97 1.07
N LEU A 60 -5.55 10.92 2.35
CA LEU A 60 -6.95 11.02 2.77
C LEU A 60 -7.60 12.33 2.26
N GLU A 61 -6.90 13.45 2.41
CA GLU A 61 -7.37 14.74 1.92
C GLU A 61 -7.54 14.75 0.39
N LEU A 62 -6.60 14.16 -0.35
CA LEU A 62 -6.72 14.04 -1.80
C LEU A 62 -7.92 13.16 -2.19
N ALA A 63 -8.08 12.00 -1.56
CA ALA A 63 -9.18 11.08 -1.83
C ALA A 63 -10.55 11.73 -1.65
N ARG A 64 -10.71 12.53 -0.60
CA ARG A 64 -11.93 13.32 -0.36
C ARG A 64 -12.12 14.46 -1.36
N ALA A 65 -11.04 15.03 -1.89
CA ALA A 65 -11.09 16.10 -2.87
C ALA A 65 -11.46 15.61 -4.29
N VAL A 66 -11.27 14.33 -4.59
CA VAL A 66 -11.55 13.72 -5.91
C VAL A 66 -12.46 12.48 -5.80
N PRO A 67 -13.66 12.58 -5.21
CA PRO A 67 -14.49 11.42 -4.87
C PRO A 67 -14.98 10.63 -6.09
N SER A 68 -14.94 11.22 -7.29
CA SER A 68 -15.31 10.57 -8.56
C SER A 68 -14.16 9.78 -9.20
N THR A 69 -12.94 9.85 -8.65
CA THR A 69 -11.77 9.11 -9.17
C THR A 69 -11.46 7.96 -8.24
N THR A 70 -11.41 6.75 -8.79
CA THR A 70 -10.92 5.58 -8.05
C THR A 70 -9.42 5.73 -7.79
N MET A 71 -9.05 5.76 -6.52
CA MET A 71 -7.68 5.90 -6.07
C MET A 71 -7.16 4.58 -5.53
N ILE A 72 -6.01 4.15 -6.02
CA ILE A 72 -5.32 2.95 -5.56
C ILE A 72 -4.25 3.36 -4.58
N LEU A 73 -4.44 2.95 -3.32
CA LEU A 73 -3.45 3.10 -2.27
C LEU A 73 -2.46 1.94 -2.39
N ASP A 74 -1.22 2.25 -2.74
CA ASP A 74 -0.16 1.26 -2.84
C ASP A 74 0.50 0.98 -1.48
N HIS A 75 0.93 -0.27 -1.30
CA HIS A 75 1.92 -0.70 -0.32
C HIS A 75 1.69 -0.26 1.12
N PHE A 76 0.43 -0.34 1.57
CA PHE A 76 0.01 0.04 2.92
C PHE A 76 0.36 1.49 3.31
N GLY A 77 0.60 2.39 2.35
CA GLY A 77 1.14 3.72 2.68
C GLY A 77 2.49 3.62 3.40
N THR A 78 3.23 2.52 3.21
CA THR A 78 4.63 2.29 3.65
C THR A 78 4.99 2.80 5.05
N PRO A 79 4.60 2.03 6.08
CA PRO A 79 5.20 2.12 7.41
C PRO A 79 6.71 1.94 7.31
N LEU A 80 7.47 2.96 7.74
CA LEU A 80 8.93 2.91 7.70
C LEU A 80 9.46 2.26 8.97
N GLY A 81 10.63 1.63 8.86
CA GLY A 81 11.29 0.97 9.99
C GLY A 81 12.81 1.09 9.98
N VAL A 82 13.35 2.07 9.25
CA VAL A 82 14.78 2.35 9.15
C VAL A 82 15.13 3.73 9.71
N GLY A 83 16.40 3.97 10.02
CA GLY A 83 16.87 5.24 10.58
C GLY A 83 16.09 5.65 11.84
N PRO A 84 15.55 6.89 11.92
CA PRO A 84 14.83 7.36 13.11
C PRO A 84 13.54 6.56 13.37
N TYR A 85 12.97 5.91 12.34
CA TYR A 85 11.74 5.14 12.44
C TYR A 85 11.95 3.74 13.03
N ALA A 86 13.19 3.24 13.08
CA ALA A 86 13.49 1.88 13.53
C ALA A 86 13.05 1.62 14.99
N SER A 87 13.13 2.64 15.85
CA SER A 87 12.71 2.57 17.25
C SER A 87 11.23 2.90 17.48
N GLN A 88 10.47 3.21 16.42
CA GLN A 88 9.10 3.75 16.52
C GLN A 88 8.05 2.83 15.89
N ARG A 89 8.39 1.55 15.64
CA ARG A 89 7.55 0.63 14.86
C ARG A 89 6.15 0.43 15.44
N ASN A 90 6.01 0.46 16.76
CA ASN A 90 4.71 0.28 17.42
C ASN A 90 3.89 1.56 17.36
N GLU A 91 4.51 2.71 17.61
CA GLU A 91 3.89 4.03 17.51
C GLU A 91 3.40 4.30 16.08
N ILE A 92 4.25 4.02 15.09
CA ILE A 92 3.91 4.11 13.67
C ILE A 92 2.73 3.21 13.34
N PHE A 93 2.70 1.97 13.84
CA PHE A 93 1.60 1.05 13.58
C PHE A 93 0.28 1.52 14.19
N GLU A 94 0.28 1.99 15.43
CA GLU A 94 -0.94 2.47 16.08
C GLU A 94 -1.49 3.72 15.40
N GLN A 95 -0.63 4.63 14.92
CA GLN A 95 -1.08 5.76 14.11
C GLN A 95 -1.57 5.31 12.74
N TRP A 96 -0.82 4.43 12.07
CA TRP A 96 -1.17 3.86 10.77
C TRP A 96 -2.56 3.20 10.79
N LYS A 97 -2.89 2.45 11.86
CA LYS A 97 -4.22 1.85 12.02
C LYS A 97 -5.34 2.88 12.00
N LYS A 98 -5.17 3.99 12.73
CA LYS A 98 -6.15 5.09 12.78
C LYS A 98 -6.30 5.74 11.41
N ASP A 99 -5.18 5.99 10.74
CA ASP A 99 -5.20 6.58 9.40
C ASP A 99 -5.91 5.68 8.39
N PHE A 100 -5.63 4.37 8.41
CA PHE A 100 -6.24 3.40 7.50
C PHE A 100 -7.75 3.24 7.75
N ALA A 101 -8.18 3.28 9.00
CA ALA A 101 -9.61 3.29 9.33
C ALA A 101 -10.33 4.52 8.79
N LEU A 102 -9.67 5.69 8.77
CA LEU A 102 -10.21 6.92 8.17
C LEU A 102 -10.20 6.88 6.64
N ILE A 103 -9.12 6.39 6.03
CA ILE A 103 -9.00 6.23 4.58
C ILE A 103 -10.06 5.26 4.07
N ALA A 104 -10.31 4.16 4.77
CA ALA A 104 -11.29 3.16 4.36
C ALA A 104 -12.73 3.69 4.27
N GLN A 105 -13.04 4.82 4.93
CA GLN A 105 -14.32 5.53 4.81
C GLN A 105 -14.50 6.19 3.43
N CYS A 106 -13.41 6.41 2.69
CA CYS A 106 -13.48 6.89 1.31
C CYS A 106 -13.82 5.73 0.38
N SER A 107 -15.06 5.70 -0.13
CA SER A 107 -15.56 4.62 -0.99
C SER A 107 -14.82 4.52 -2.33
N ASN A 108 -14.17 5.61 -2.76
CA ASN A 108 -13.34 5.66 -3.97
C ASN A 108 -11.92 5.13 -3.77
N VAL A 109 -11.53 4.69 -2.57
CA VAL A 109 -10.20 4.12 -2.31
C VAL A 109 -10.23 2.60 -2.35
N VAL A 110 -9.27 2.03 -3.06
CA VAL A 110 -8.98 0.60 -3.15
C VAL A 110 -7.52 0.36 -2.73
N LEU A 111 -7.23 -0.72 -2.03
CA LEU A 111 -5.93 -0.99 -1.45
C LEU A 111 -5.19 -2.13 -2.19
N LYS A 112 -3.91 -1.89 -2.49
CA LYS A 112 -2.96 -2.95 -2.86
C LYS A 112 -2.30 -3.53 -1.59
N LEU A 113 -2.43 -4.84 -1.43
CA LEU A 113 -1.86 -5.64 -0.35
C LEU A 113 -0.55 -6.29 -0.81
N GLY A 114 0.55 -5.55 -0.71
CA GLY A 114 1.90 -6.00 -1.04
C GLY A 114 2.90 -4.88 -0.73
N GLY A 115 4.19 -5.03 -1.08
CA GLY A 115 5.17 -3.96 -0.89
C GLY A 115 5.49 -3.61 0.56
N LEU A 116 5.21 -4.52 1.50
CA LEU A 116 5.55 -4.37 2.92
C LEU A 116 6.88 -5.05 3.25
N ALA A 117 7.54 -5.69 2.28
CA ALA A 117 8.88 -6.24 2.41
C ALA A 117 9.96 -5.37 1.75
N MET A 118 9.69 -4.08 1.48
CA MET A 118 10.75 -3.19 1.01
C MET A 118 11.80 -2.97 2.11
N PRO A 119 13.07 -2.70 1.77
CA PRO A 119 14.13 -2.39 2.74
C PRO A 119 13.74 -1.29 3.72
N ASP A 120 13.05 -0.26 3.23
CA ASP A 120 12.64 0.91 4.01
C ASP A 120 11.57 0.57 5.06
N ASN A 121 10.86 -0.56 4.93
CA ASN A 121 9.99 -1.08 5.98
C ASN A 121 10.80 -1.63 7.18
N GLY A 122 12.10 -1.91 6.99
CA GLY A 122 13.07 -2.16 8.05
C GLY A 122 12.93 -3.50 8.76
N PHE A 123 12.44 -4.54 8.09
CA PHE A 123 12.31 -5.88 8.68
C PHE A 123 13.62 -6.68 8.67
N GLY A 124 14.70 -6.13 8.09
CA GLY A 124 16.06 -6.69 8.14
C GLY A 124 16.33 -7.85 7.19
N TRP A 125 15.34 -8.28 6.41
CA TRP A 125 15.48 -9.38 5.46
C TRP A 125 16.31 -9.03 4.22
N ASP A 126 16.44 -7.74 3.89
CA ASP A 126 17.25 -7.29 2.75
C ASP A 126 18.76 -7.43 2.98
N THR A 127 19.17 -7.63 4.22
CA THR A 127 20.57 -7.86 4.64
C THR A 127 20.77 -9.21 5.33
N ALA A 128 19.73 -10.05 5.39
CA ALA A 128 19.83 -11.38 6.01
C ALA A 128 20.57 -12.36 5.09
N ASP A 129 21.22 -13.37 5.67
CA ASP A 129 21.93 -14.42 4.92
C ASP A 129 20.99 -15.24 4.01
N SER A 130 19.71 -15.33 4.37
CA SER A 130 18.66 -16.00 3.61
C SER A 130 17.33 -15.25 3.71
N PRO A 131 16.49 -15.28 2.67
CA PRO A 131 15.14 -14.71 2.74
C PRO A 131 14.29 -15.44 3.80
N PRO A 132 13.26 -14.78 4.36
CA PRO A 132 12.36 -15.40 5.32
C PRO A 132 11.57 -16.53 4.66
N THR A 133 11.09 -17.45 5.47
CA THR A 133 10.00 -18.38 5.11
C THR A 133 8.65 -17.66 5.09
N SER A 134 7.62 -18.31 4.53
CA SER A 134 6.27 -17.72 4.51
C SER A 134 5.71 -17.56 5.94
N ASP A 135 6.06 -18.45 6.87
CA ASP A 135 5.56 -18.39 8.24
C ASP A 135 6.23 -17.27 9.05
N GLU A 136 7.52 -17.03 8.85
CA GLU A 136 8.24 -15.89 9.44
C GLU A 136 7.71 -14.55 8.90
N PHE A 137 7.45 -14.48 7.58
CA PHE A 137 6.82 -13.30 6.98
C PHE A 137 5.46 -13.01 7.62
N ILE A 138 4.62 -14.04 7.77
CA ILE A 138 3.29 -13.92 8.39
C ILE A 138 3.41 -13.46 9.84
N ALA A 139 4.27 -14.10 10.63
CA ALA A 139 4.43 -13.78 12.05
C ALA A 139 4.74 -12.30 12.31
N VAL A 140 5.47 -11.65 11.39
CA VAL A 140 5.88 -10.25 11.51
C VAL A 140 4.84 -9.29 10.91
N GLN A 141 4.24 -9.63 9.77
CA GLN A 141 3.46 -8.66 8.99
C GLN A 141 1.95 -8.85 9.04
N LYS A 142 1.43 -10.01 9.47
CA LYS A 142 0.00 -10.35 9.41
C LYS A 142 -0.89 -9.26 10.02
N ARG A 143 -0.44 -8.61 11.09
CA ARG A 143 -1.19 -7.52 11.75
C ARG A 143 -1.55 -6.35 10.82
N TYR A 144 -0.73 -6.05 9.81
CA TYR A 144 -1.02 -5.00 8.83
C TYR A 144 -2.05 -5.48 7.81
N TYR A 145 -1.92 -6.73 7.33
CA TYR A 145 -2.87 -7.35 6.41
C TYR A 145 -4.26 -7.48 7.04
N ASP A 146 -4.34 -8.00 8.26
CA ASP A 146 -5.61 -8.19 8.97
C ASP A 146 -6.35 -6.86 9.16
N HIS A 147 -5.68 -5.85 9.71
CA HIS A 147 -6.29 -4.54 9.96
C HIS A 147 -6.73 -3.86 8.65
N ALA A 148 -5.92 -3.97 7.60
CA ALA A 148 -6.26 -3.43 6.29
C ALA A 148 -7.49 -4.11 5.69
N ILE A 149 -7.53 -5.45 5.68
CA ILE A 149 -8.66 -6.21 5.15
C ILE A 149 -9.92 -5.96 5.98
N GLU A 150 -9.82 -5.87 7.30
CA GLU A 150 -10.92 -5.54 8.20
C GLU A 150 -11.51 -4.15 7.90
N CYS A 151 -10.66 -3.14 7.65
CA CYS A 151 -11.12 -1.79 7.35
C CYS A 151 -11.76 -1.66 5.96
N PHE A 152 -11.13 -2.23 4.94
CA PHE A 152 -11.53 -2.01 3.54
C PHE A 152 -12.57 -3.01 3.04
N GLY A 153 -12.55 -4.22 3.60
CA GLY A 153 -13.23 -5.39 3.07
C GLY A 153 -12.45 -6.07 1.93
N PRO A 154 -12.64 -7.37 1.71
CA PRO A 154 -12.00 -8.12 0.62
C PRO A 154 -12.24 -7.52 -0.78
N ASP A 155 -13.43 -6.97 -1.02
CA ASP A 155 -13.84 -6.40 -2.32
C ASP A 155 -13.11 -5.09 -2.71
N ARG A 156 -12.40 -4.48 -1.76
CA ARG A 156 -11.56 -3.28 -1.98
C ARG A 156 -10.08 -3.55 -1.69
N CYS A 157 -9.70 -4.80 -1.53
CA CYS A 157 -8.31 -5.22 -1.40
C CYS A 157 -7.89 -6.04 -2.62
N MET A 158 -6.65 -5.87 -3.08
CA MET A 158 -6.04 -6.72 -4.11
C MET A 158 -4.61 -7.08 -3.72
N PHE A 159 -4.25 -8.36 -3.75
CA PHE A 159 -2.87 -8.79 -3.53
C PHE A 159 -1.98 -8.39 -4.70
N GLU A 160 -0.75 -8.02 -4.37
CA GLU A 160 0.26 -7.68 -5.36
C GLU A 160 1.65 -7.99 -4.81
N SER A 161 2.64 -8.11 -5.69
CA SER A 161 3.95 -8.63 -5.30
C SER A 161 4.99 -7.55 -4.99
N ASN A 162 4.82 -6.36 -5.56
CA ASN A 162 5.79 -5.27 -5.63
C ASN A 162 7.13 -5.67 -6.26
N PHE A 163 7.14 -6.74 -7.06
CA PHE A 163 8.36 -7.16 -7.76
C PHE A 163 8.70 -6.18 -8.89
N PRO A 164 10.00 -5.88 -9.09
CA PRO A 164 11.16 -6.52 -8.46
C PRO A 164 11.66 -5.86 -7.16
N VAL A 165 10.97 -4.87 -6.58
CA VAL A 165 11.44 -4.13 -5.40
C VAL A 165 11.51 -5.05 -4.17
N ASP A 166 10.43 -5.77 -3.87
CA ASP A 166 10.38 -6.70 -2.73
C ASP A 166 11.36 -7.88 -2.85
N ARG A 167 11.93 -8.12 -4.05
CA ARG A 167 12.96 -9.16 -4.28
C ARG A 167 14.17 -8.99 -3.36
N TRP A 168 14.43 -7.77 -2.90
CA TRP A 168 15.56 -7.53 -1.99
C TRP A 168 15.40 -8.28 -0.67
N SER A 169 14.16 -8.46 -0.21
CA SER A 169 13.87 -9.04 1.11
C SER A 169 13.23 -10.42 1.05
N ILE A 170 12.44 -10.71 0.01
CA ILE A 170 11.60 -11.91 -0.05
C ILE A 170 11.56 -12.50 -1.45
N SER A 171 11.40 -13.82 -1.56
CA SER A 171 11.18 -14.47 -2.86
C SER A 171 9.71 -14.40 -3.27
N TYR A 172 9.45 -14.39 -4.58
CA TYR A 172 8.10 -14.33 -5.13
C TYR A 172 7.23 -15.48 -4.60
N THR A 173 7.78 -16.70 -4.63
CA THR A 173 7.08 -17.90 -4.15
C THR A 173 6.74 -17.84 -2.66
N VAL A 174 7.67 -17.36 -1.83
CA VAL A 174 7.44 -17.21 -0.39
C VAL A 174 6.31 -16.22 -0.14
N LEU A 175 6.31 -15.07 -0.83
CA LEU A 175 5.31 -14.03 -0.68
C LEU A 175 3.90 -14.54 -1.04
N TRP A 176 3.74 -15.16 -2.21
CA TRP A 176 2.44 -15.69 -2.63
C TRP A 176 1.96 -16.87 -1.78
N ASN A 177 2.88 -17.72 -1.28
CA ASN A 177 2.54 -18.74 -0.30
C ASN A 177 2.06 -18.11 1.01
N ALA A 178 2.66 -17.01 1.44
CA ALA A 178 2.21 -16.29 2.62
C ALA A 178 0.81 -15.69 2.43
N PHE A 179 0.51 -15.08 1.28
CA PHE A 179 -0.84 -14.57 0.98
C PHE A 179 -1.89 -15.67 1.08
N LYS A 180 -1.66 -16.82 0.42
CA LYS A 180 -2.58 -17.98 0.48
C LYS A 180 -2.79 -18.50 1.90
N LYS A 181 -1.72 -18.55 2.71
CA LYS A 181 -1.79 -18.96 4.11
C LYS A 181 -2.58 -17.96 4.96
N MET A 182 -2.35 -16.65 4.79
CA MET A 182 -3.07 -15.60 5.54
C MET A 182 -4.57 -15.60 5.27
N THR A 183 -4.97 -15.94 4.04
CA THR A 183 -6.38 -15.97 3.64
C THR A 183 -7.04 -17.34 3.77
N ALA A 184 -6.40 -18.32 4.43
CA ALA A 184 -6.91 -19.70 4.45
C ALA A 184 -8.33 -19.82 5.01
N SER A 185 -8.69 -18.97 5.99
CA SER A 185 -10.01 -18.95 6.64
C SER A 185 -11.08 -18.11 5.93
N PHE A 186 -10.72 -17.38 4.87
CA PHE A 186 -11.68 -16.58 4.11
C PHE A 186 -12.52 -17.48 3.20
N SER A 187 -13.72 -17.04 2.84
CA SER A 187 -14.54 -17.71 1.83
C SER A 187 -13.89 -17.68 0.46
N GLU A 188 -14.29 -18.58 -0.43
CA GLU A 188 -13.77 -18.61 -1.80
C GLU A 188 -14.06 -17.30 -2.55
N SER A 189 -15.25 -16.69 -2.37
CA SER A 189 -15.57 -15.39 -2.98
C SER A 189 -14.70 -14.24 -2.48
N GLU A 190 -14.31 -14.24 -1.21
CA GLU A 190 -13.42 -13.22 -0.65
C GLU A 190 -11.98 -13.41 -1.16
N LYS A 191 -11.52 -14.67 -1.25
CA LYS A 191 -10.24 -15.00 -1.88
C LYS A 191 -10.23 -14.56 -3.34
N ASP A 192 -11.24 -14.93 -4.11
CA ASP A 192 -11.35 -14.58 -5.53
C ASP A 192 -11.28 -13.06 -5.73
N SER A 193 -11.99 -12.30 -4.88
CA SER A 193 -11.96 -10.84 -4.88
C SER A 193 -10.55 -10.31 -4.63
N MET A 194 -9.85 -10.76 -3.59
CA MET A 194 -8.51 -10.27 -3.26
C MET A 194 -7.42 -10.74 -4.23
N PHE A 195 -7.50 -11.95 -4.77
CA PHE A 195 -6.47 -12.50 -5.66
C PHE A 195 -6.61 -12.07 -7.12
N SER A 196 -7.81 -11.70 -7.57
CA SER A 196 -8.02 -11.28 -8.96
C SER A 196 -9.21 -10.34 -9.17
N GLY A 197 -10.36 -10.60 -8.55
CA GLY A 197 -11.63 -9.96 -8.85
C GLY A 197 -11.61 -8.44 -8.68
N THR A 198 -11.03 -7.95 -7.58
CA THR A 198 -10.89 -6.52 -7.32
C THR A 198 -10.03 -5.86 -8.39
N ALA A 199 -8.90 -6.45 -8.78
CA ALA A 199 -8.03 -5.91 -9.83
C ALA A 199 -8.71 -5.92 -11.20
N THR A 200 -9.37 -7.02 -11.57
CA THR A 200 -10.12 -7.14 -12.83
C THR A 200 -11.19 -6.06 -12.94
N ARG A 201 -11.99 -5.87 -11.88
CA ARG A 201 -13.04 -4.85 -11.84
C ARG A 201 -12.48 -3.43 -11.91
N VAL A 202 -11.45 -3.14 -11.11
CA VAL A 202 -10.92 -1.78 -10.94
C VAL A 202 -10.14 -1.31 -12.16
N TYR A 203 -9.35 -2.18 -12.81
CA TYR A 203 -8.58 -1.80 -14.00
C TYR A 203 -9.25 -2.15 -15.33
N SER A 204 -10.46 -2.75 -15.29
CA SER A 204 -11.18 -3.23 -16.48
C SER A 204 -10.33 -4.18 -17.34
N LEU A 205 -9.87 -5.28 -16.73
CA LEU A 205 -9.05 -6.31 -17.39
C LEU A 205 -9.89 -7.32 -18.17
#